data_AF-A0A1H2ZN61-F1
#
_entry.id   AF-A0A1H2ZN61-F1
#
_cell.length_a   1.000
_cell.length_b   1.000
_cell.length_c   1.000
_cell.angle_alpha   90.00
_cell.angle_beta   90.00
_cell.angle_gamma   90.00
#
_symmetry.space_group_name_H-M   'P 1'
#
loop_
_entity.id
_entity.type
_entity.pdbx_description
1 polymer ?
#
loop_
_entity_poly.entity_id
_entity_poly.type
_entity_poly.pdbx_seq_one_letter_code
_entity_poly.pdbx_strand_id
1 'polypeptide(L)'
;MSQLYTSQPTVNRLLTIFSSLFHSATRPTRHLLAWLLIAQLALESASSVRCLFRQFLSKQTDASLNSYYRALGNGLVTDASIRRALTLRALAIVPEALRQEPILLSVDDTTIAKWGKHFDGVGILYDHAKHDGKSYFNGHAFVSLTMSVPVLHENAGKQQIRYIAVPIGYVMSN
;
A
#
# COMPACT_ATOMS: atom_id res chain seq x y z
N MET A 1 30.83 -23.06 -16.26
CA MET A 1 31.37 -21.95 -15.46
C MET A 1 30.24 -21.40 -14.62
N SER A 2 30.33 -21.66 -13.31
CA SER A 2 29.34 -21.36 -12.28
C SER A 2 29.41 -19.90 -11.86
N GLN A 3 28.30 -19.15 -11.96
CA GLN A 3 28.01 -18.01 -11.10
C GLN A 3 26.54 -17.59 -11.23
N LEU A 4 25.96 -17.16 -10.10
CA LEU A 4 24.60 -16.61 -9.87
C LEU A 4 23.61 -17.54 -9.13
N TYR A 5 24.06 -18.10 -8.01
CA TYR A 5 23.17 -18.25 -6.85
C TYR A 5 22.78 -16.83 -6.38
N THR A 6 21.55 -16.45 -6.75
CA THR A 6 20.76 -15.26 -6.37
C THR A 6 21.25 -14.43 -5.17
N SER A 7 21.66 -13.20 -5.44
CA SER A 7 22.32 -12.29 -4.52
C SER A 7 21.41 -11.41 -3.64
N GLN A 8 20.08 -11.61 -3.56
CA GLN A 8 19.23 -10.79 -2.68
C GLN A 8 18.01 -11.55 -2.11
N PRO A 9 18.15 -12.31 -1.02
CA PRO A 9 17.03 -13.05 -0.41
C PRO A 9 15.88 -12.14 0.03
N THR A 10 16.17 -10.92 0.49
CA THR A 10 15.15 -9.96 0.95
C THR A 10 14.27 -9.46 -0.19
N VAL A 11 14.87 -9.03 -1.30
CA VAL A 11 14.10 -8.51 -2.45
C VAL A 11 13.24 -9.61 -3.07
N ASN A 12 13.75 -10.84 -3.18
CA ASN A 12 12.95 -11.98 -3.65
C ASN A 12 11.76 -12.28 -2.72
N ARG A 13 11.94 -12.17 -1.39
CA ARG A 13 10.85 -12.29 -0.42
C ARG A 13 9.82 -11.17 -0.59
N LEU A 14 10.26 -9.92 -0.72
CA LEU A 14 9.38 -8.77 -0.96
C LEU A 14 8.59 -8.92 -2.26
N LEU A 15 9.25 -9.32 -3.35
CA LEU A 15 8.59 -9.58 -4.63
C LEU A 15 7.51 -10.66 -4.50
N THR A 16 7.80 -11.74 -3.79
CA THR A 16 6.85 -12.82 -3.53
C THR A 16 5.64 -12.30 -2.73
N ILE A 17 5.91 -11.58 -1.64
CA ILE A 17 4.87 -11.02 -0.77
C ILE A 17 3.99 -10.04 -1.56
N PHE A 18 4.58 -9.05 -2.23
CA PHE A 18 3.81 -8.03 -2.93
C PHE A 18 3.11 -8.55 -4.18
N SER A 19 3.71 -9.50 -4.90
CA SER A 19 3.03 -10.11 -6.04
C SER A 19 1.75 -10.84 -5.62
N SER A 20 1.71 -11.41 -4.40
CA SER A 20 0.53 -12.11 -3.89
C SER A 20 -0.68 -11.20 -3.67
N LEU A 21 -0.46 -9.89 -3.47
CA LEU A 21 -1.54 -8.91 -3.30
C LEU A 21 -2.40 -8.76 -4.56
N PHE A 22 -1.84 -9.08 -5.73
CA PHE A 22 -2.45 -8.84 -7.03
C PHE A 22 -2.92 -10.14 -7.68
N HIS A 23 -3.42 -11.11 -6.92
CA HIS A 23 -3.65 -12.48 -7.37
C HIS A 23 -4.47 -12.61 -8.67
N SER A 24 -5.44 -11.71 -8.88
CA SER A 24 -6.33 -11.66 -10.07
C SER A 24 -5.61 -11.23 -11.34
N ALA A 25 -4.44 -10.60 -11.25
CA ALA A 25 -3.71 -10.10 -12.41
C ALA A 25 -2.75 -11.15 -13.00
N THR A 26 -2.35 -10.93 -14.26
CA THR A 26 -1.38 -11.78 -14.95
C THR A 26 0.00 -11.71 -14.29
N ARG A 27 0.79 -12.78 -14.40
CA ARG A 27 2.15 -12.85 -13.81
C ARG A 27 3.03 -11.62 -14.13
N PRO A 28 3.10 -11.11 -15.38
CA PRO A 28 3.86 -9.89 -15.68
C PRO A 28 3.33 -8.66 -14.95
N THR A 29 2.01 -8.49 -14.88
CA THR A 29 1.38 -7.36 -14.18
C THR A 29 1.69 -7.39 -12.69
N ARG A 30 1.54 -8.56 -12.04
CA ARG A 30 1.86 -8.73 -10.61
C ARG A 30 3.32 -8.38 -10.32
N HIS A 31 4.22 -8.81 -11.21
CA HIS A 31 5.65 -8.52 -11.07
C HIS A 31 5.96 -7.02 -11.16
N LEU A 32 5.36 -6.31 -12.13
CA LEU A 32 5.51 -4.86 -12.26
C LEU A 32 4.96 -4.11 -11.05
N LEU A 33 3.77 -4.48 -10.58
CA LEU A 33 3.16 -3.84 -9.41
C LEU A 33 3.95 -4.14 -8.12
N ALA A 34 4.49 -5.34 -7.97
CA ALA A 34 5.37 -5.68 -6.84
C ALA A 34 6.64 -4.83 -6.83
N TRP A 35 7.29 -4.65 -7.98
CA TRP A 35 8.44 -3.75 -8.10
C TRP A 35 8.09 -2.29 -7.81
N LEU A 36 6.90 -1.85 -8.22
CA LEU A 36 6.41 -0.51 -7.91
C LEU A 36 6.31 -0.28 -6.39
N LEU A 37 5.77 -1.25 -5.65
CA LEU A 37 5.70 -1.20 -4.18
C LEU A 37 7.11 -1.21 -3.54
N ILE A 38 8.03 -2.02 -4.07
CA ILE A 38 9.43 -2.03 -3.61
C ILE A 38 10.10 -0.69 -3.85
N ALA A 39 9.87 -0.05 -5.00
CA ALA A 39 10.42 1.27 -5.30
C ALA A 39 9.90 2.34 -4.35
N GLN A 40 8.61 2.31 -3.99
CA GLN A 40 8.04 3.23 -2.99
C GLN A 40 8.69 3.05 -1.62
N LEU A 41 8.91 1.80 -1.21
CA LEU A 41 9.59 1.50 0.05
C LEU A 41 11.07 1.92 0.03
N ALA A 42 11.78 1.66 -1.07
CA ALA A 42 13.20 1.98 -1.19
C ALA A 42 13.48 3.48 -1.26
N LEU A 43 12.55 4.25 -1.83
CA LEU A 43 12.68 5.71 -1.98
C LEU A 43 11.93 6.49 -0.90
N GLU A 44 11.25 5.79 0.01
CA GLU A 44 10.36 6.35 1.05
C GLU A 44 9.43 7.45 0.50
N SER A 45 9.01 7.31 -0.76
CA SER A 45 8.27 8.33 -1.49
C SER A 45 7.34 7.74 -2.53
N ALA A 46 6.27 8.47 -2.84
CA ALA A 46 5.30 8.13 -3.87
C ALA A 46 5.00 9.34 -4.77
N SER A 47 6.03 10.17 -5.04
CA SER A 47 5.87 11.47 -5.72
C SER A 47 5.26 11.35 -7.12
N SER A 48 5.70 10.36 -7.92
CA SER A 48 5.04 9.94 -9.17
C SER A 48 5.62 8.63 -9.70
N VAL A 49 4.86 7.91 -10.53
CA VAL A 49 5.33 6.71 -11.25
C VAL A 49 6.59 7.01 -12.07
N ARG A 50 6.65 8.17 -12.73
CA ARG A 50 7.83 8.61 -13.49
C ARG A 50 9.07 8.80 -12.59
N CYS A 51 8.89 9.34 -11.39
CA CYS A 51 9.97 9.51 -10.43
C CYS A 51 10.50 8.15 -9.95
N LEU A 52 9.60 7.27 -9.50
CA LEU A 52 9.94 5.90 -9.09
C LEU A 52 10.68 5.16 -10.22
N PHE A 53 10.23 5.35 -11.46
CA PHE A 53 10.87 4.74 -12.62
C PHE A 53 12.30 5.22 -12.84
N ARG A 54 12.49 6.54 -12.93
CA ARG A 54 13.80 7.14 -13.20
C ARG A 54 14.81 6.87 -12.09
N GLN A 55 14.37 6.90 -10.84
CA GLN A 55 15.25 6.78 -9.69
C GLN A 55 15.59 5.33 -9.35
N PHE A 56 14.63 4.41 -9.53
CA PHE A 56 14.74 3.02 -9.08
C PHE A 56 14.39 1.98 -10.17
N LEU A 57 13.15 1.98 -10.69
CA LEU A 57 12.64 0.82 -11.46
C LEU A 57 13.40 0.56 -12.77
N SER A 58 13.88 1.60 -13.46
CA SER A 58 14.62 1.45 -14.72
C SER A 58 15.98 0.76 -14.54
N LYS A 59 16.47 0.67 -13.30
CA LYS A 59 17.73 0.00 -12.95
C LYS A 59 17.50 -1.44 -12.50
N GLN A 60 16.27 -1.80 -12.12
CA GLN A 60 15.92 -3.12 -11.59
C GLN A 60 15.17 -4.00 -12.58
N THR A 61 14.55 -3.40 -13.61
CA THR A 61 13.71 -4.11 -14.58
C THR A 61 13.97 -3.62 -15.99
N ASP A 62 13.83 -4.51 -16.98
CA ASP A 62 13.87 -4.15 -18.41
C ASP A 62 12.54 -3.56 -18.92
N ALA A 63 11.59 -3.29 -18.03
CA ALA A 63 10.28 -2.76 -18.38
C ALA A 63 10.36 -1.27 -18.73
N SER A 64 9.51 -0.84 -19.67
CA SER A 64 9.37 0.59 -19.98
C SER A 64 8.52 1.32 -18.92
N LEU A 65 8.66 2.64 -18.84
CA LEU A 65 7.76 3.48 -18.03
C LEU A 65 6.28 3.25 -18.39
N ASN A 66 5.96 3.06 -19.67
CA ASN A 66 4.59 2.83 -20.13
C ASN A 66 4.03 1.48 -19.63
N SER A 67 4.89 0.48 -19.41
CA SER A 67 4.48 -0.80 -18.84
C SER A 67 3.91 -0.63 -17.43
N TYR A 68 4.49 0.24 -16.61
CA TYR A 68 4.00 0.54 -15.27
C TYR A 68 2.65 1.28 -15.29
N TYR A 69 2.48 2.26 -16.19
CA TYR A 69 1.17 2.91 -16.34
C TYR A 69 0.07 1.94 -16.78
N ARG A 70 0.37 1.02 -17.71
CA ARG A 70 -0.57 -0.02 -18.12
C ARG A 70 -0.88 -1.02 -17.00
N ALA A 71 0.12 -1.35 -16.17
CA ALA A 71 -0.09 -2.24 -15.02
C ALA A 71 -1.00 -1.59 -13.97
N LEU A 72 -0.86 -0.29 -13.71
CA LEU A 72 -1.72 0.47 -12.79
C LEU A 72 -3.14 0.65 -13.33
N GLY A 73 -3.31 0.79 -14.64
CA GLY A 73 -4.63 0.84 -15.29
C GLY A 73 -5.29 -0.52 -15.53
N ASN A 74 -4.77 -1.61 -14.95
CA ASN A 74 -5.28 -2.95 -15.19
C ASN A 74 -6.61 -3.18 -14.44
N GLY A 75 -7.69 -3.40 -15.19
CA GLY A 75 -9.04 -3.59 -14.62
C GLY A 75 -9.24 -4.85 -13.76
N LEU A 76 -8.29 -5.80 -13.75
CA LEU A 76 -8.33 -6.97 -12.86
C LEU A 76 -7.82 -6.65 -11.46
N VAL A 77 -7.04 -5.58 -11.31
CA VAL A 77 -6.54 -5.08 -10.02
C VAL A 77 -7.51 -4.03 -9.51
N THR A 78 -8.62 -4.51 -8.93
CA THR A 78 -9.62 -3.63 -8.34
C THR A 78 -9.26 -3.31 -6.90
N ASP A 79 -9.72 -2.16 -6.43
CA ASP A 79 -9.61 -1.75 -5.03
C ASP A 79 -10.20 -2.82 -4.07
N ALA A 80 -11.34 -3.43 -4.41
CA ALA A 80 -11.90 -4.56 -3.67
C ALA A 80 -10.97 -5.79 -3.63
N SER A 81 -10.27 -6.11 -4.74
CA SER A 81 -9.32 -7.23 -4.78
C SER A 81 -8.11 -6.99 -3.86
N ILE A 82 -7.60 -5.75 -3.83
CA ILE A 82 -6.48 -5.35 -2.97
C ILE A 82 -6.90 -5.42 -1.50
N ARG A 83 -8.05 -4.82 -1.14
CA ARG A 83 -8.60 -4.88 0.23
C ARG A 83 -8.74 -6.31 0.72
N ARG A 84 -9.29 -7.20 -0.12
CA ARG A 84 -9.46 -8.62 0.21
C ARG A 84 -8.11 -9.29 0.44
N ALA A 85 -7.14 -9.07 -0.44
CA ALA A 85 -5.81 -9.65 -0.30
C ALA A 85 -5.09 -9.17 0.98
N LEU A 86 -5.18 -7.87 1.30
CA LEU A 86 -4.61 -7.31 2.53
C LEU A 86 -5.29 -7.86 3.79
N THR A 87 -6.63 -7.98 3.76
CA THR A 87 -7.40 -8.55 4.88
C THR A 87 -6.99 -9.99 5.14
N LEU A 88 -6.97 -10.84 4.10
CA LEU A 88 -6.56 -12.24 4.23
C LEU A 88 -5.12 -12.37 4.74
N ARG A 89 -4.22 -11.52 4.25
CA ARG A 89 -2.83 -11.51 4.69
C ARG A 89 -2.71 -11.10 6.16
N ALA A 90 -3.44 -10.09 6.59
CA ALA A 90 -3.44 -9.64 7.98
C ALA A 90 -3.98 -10.73 8.92
N LEU A 91 -5.06 -11.42 8.54
CA LEU A 91 -5.58 -12.56 9.30
C LEU A 91 -4.58 -13.72 9.37
N ALA A 92 -3.84 -13.99 8.29
CA ALA A 92 -2.82 -15.04 8.25
C ALA A 92 -1.61 -14.78 9.16
N ILE A 93 -1.44 -13.55 9.67
CA ILE A 93 -0.39 -13.21 10.64
C ILE A 93 -0.80 -13.64 12.06
N VAL A 94 -2.10 -13.77 12.36
CA VAL A 94 -2.60 -14.10 13.70
C VAL A 94 -2.15 -15.51 14.11
N PRO A 95 -1.36 -15.67 15.18
CA PRO A 95 -0.98 -16.98 15.67
C PRO A 95 -2.18 -17.78 16.17
N GLU A 96 -2.10 -19.11 16.08
CA GLU A 96 -3.13 -20.03 16.57
C GLU A 96 -3.55 -19.73 18.02
N ALA A 97 -2.57 -19.47 18.87
CA ALA A 97 -2.77 -19.18 20.29
C ALA A 97 -3.59 -17.91 20.55
N LEU A 98 -3.68 -17.00 19.58
CA LEU A 98 -4.38 -15.72 19.69
C LEU A 98 -5.68 -15.68 18.87
N ARG A 99 -6.20 -16.81 18.39
CA ARG A 99 -7.44 -16.83 17.60
C ARG A 99 -8.67 -16.26 18.31
N GLN A 100 -8.68 -16.27 19.64
CA GLN A 100 -9.77 -15.73 20.46
C GLN A 100 -9.55 -14.26 20.86
N GLU A 101 -8.37 -13.71 20.59
CA GLU A 101 -8.10 -12.29 20.81
C GLU A 101 -8.88 -11.44 19.80
N PRO A 102 -9.37 -10.25 20.19
CA PRO A 102 -10.14 -9.42 19.31
C PRO A 102 -9.29 -8.90 18.15
N ILE A 103 -9.95 -8.63 17.02
CA ILE A 103 -9.38 -7.81 15.95
C ILE A 103 -9.98 -6.43 16.09
N LEU A 104 -9.12 -5.40 16.10
CA LEU A 104 -9.58 -4.02 16.25
C LEU A 104 -9.69 -3.38 14.87
N LEU A 105 -10.85 -2.79 14.58
CA LEU A 105 -11.09 -2.02 13.36
C LEU A 105 -11.10 -0.54 13.71
N SER A 106 -10.16 0.21 13.13
CA SER A 106 -10.07 1.66 13.27
C SER A 106 -10.57 2.30 11.98
N VAL A 107 -11.49 3.24 12.11
CA VAL A 107 -12.05 4.04 11.02
C VAL A 107 -11.72 5.48 11.29
N ASP A 108 -11.10 6.15 10.33
CA ASP A 108 -10.66 7.53 10.46
C ASP A 108 -10.84 8.25 9.14
N ASP A 109 -11.46 9.44 9.16
CA ASP A 109 -11.56 10.32 8.01
C ASP A 109 -10.35 11.24 7.94
N THR A 110 -9.84 11.45 6.72
CA THR A 110 -8.70 12.31 6.48
C THR A 110 -8.96 13.16 5.25
N THR A 111 -8.55 14.43 5.32
CA THR A 111 -8.58 15.34 4.19
C THR A 111 -7.17 15.61 3.69
N ILE A 112 -6.95 15.57 2.38
CA ILE A 112 -5.68 15.93 1.74
C ILE A 112 -5.92 17.07 0.76
N ALA A 113 -5.24 18.19 0.96
CA ALA A 113 -5.25 19.31 0.03
C ALA A 113 -4.72 18.92 -1.35
N LYS A 114 -5.38 19.43 -2.38
CA LYS A 114 -5.04 19.22 -3.78
C LYS A 114 -4.89 20.56 -4.50
N TRP A 115 -3.96 20.58 -5.43
CA TRP A 115 -3.75 21.75 -6.27
C TRP A 115 -4.78 21.76 -7.41
N GLY A 116 -5.67 22.74 -7.39
CA GLY A 116 -6.72 22.91 -8.38
C GLY A 116 -7.75 21.76 -8.39
N LYS A 117 -8.39 21.53 -9.54
CA LYS A 117 -9.44 20.51 -9.77
C LYS A 117 -9.03 19.44 -10.78
N HIS A 118 -7.72 19.26 -10.98
CA HIS A 118 -7.19 18.36 -12.00
C HIS A 118 -7.13 16.88 -11.56
N PHE A 119 -7.35 16.62 -10.27
CA PHE A 119 -7.43 15.27 -9.73
C PHE A 119 -8.89 14.83 -9.70
N ASP A 120 -9.10 13.54 -9.96
CA ASP A 120 -10.43 12.95 -9.89
C ASP A 120 -10.89 12.86 -8.43
N GLY A 121 -12.19 13.10 -8.18
CA GLY A 121 -12.77 13.11 -6.83
C GLY A 121 -12.37 14.29 -5.95
N VAL A 122 -11.94 15.42 -6.53
CA VAL A 122 -11.67 16.65 -5.77
C VAL A 122 -12.96 17.36 -5.38
N GLY A 123 -13.17 17.52 -4.07
CA GLY A 123 -14.23 18.34 -3.48
C GLY A 123 -13.71 19.70 -2.99
N ILE A 124 -14.66 20.55 -2.57
CA ILE A 124 -14.37 21.78 -1.84
C ILE A 124 -14.58 21.47 -0.36
N LEU A 125 -13.50 21.46 0.42
CA LEU A 125 -13.50 21.09 1.83
C LEU A 125 -13.28 22.31 2.70
N TYR A 126 -13.87 22.32 3.89
CA TYR A 126 -13.66 23.40 4.85
C TYR A 126 -12.25 23.32 5.45
N ASP A 127 -11.49 24.41 5.41
CA ASP A 127 -10.15 24.47 6.01
C ASP A 127 -10.26 24.76 7.51
N HIS A 128 -10.35 23.70 8.31
CA HIS A 128 -10.37 23.82 9.77
C HIS A 128 -9.11 24.46 10.35
N ALA A 129 -7.98 24.41 9.63
CA ALA A 129 -6.69 24.93 10.07
C ALA A 129 -6.38 26.33 9.52
N LYS A 130 -7.25 26.91 8.67
CA LYS A 130 -7.15 28.27 8.12
C LYS A 130 -5.74 28.61 7.59
N HIS A 131 -5.13 27.72 6.82
CA HIS A 131 -3.71 27.82 6.44
C HIS A 131 -3.40 29.10 5.63
N ASP A 132 -4.33 29.55 4.80
CA ASP A 132 -4.18 30.74 3.94
C ASP A 132 -5.23 31.84 4.22
N GLY A 133 -5.94 31.73 5.34
CA GLY A 133 -7.03 32.65 5.72
C GLY A 133 -8.34 32.46 4.94
N LYS A 134 -8.41 31.53 3.98
CA LYS A 134 -9.66 31.14 3.33
C LYS A 134 -10.37 30.06 4.14
N SER A 135 -11.70 30.03 4.03
CA SER A 135 -12.53 29.04 4.71
C SER A 135 -12.54 27.67 4.02
N TYR A 136 -12.08 27.58 2.77
CA TYR A 136 -12.19 26.36 1.96
C TYR A 136 -10.97 26.13 1.08
N PHE A 137 -10.67 24.86 0.83
CA PHE A 137 -9.63 24.41 -0.10
C PHE A 137 -10.13 23.27 -0.99
N ASN A 138 -9.47 23.09 -2.14
CA ASN A 138 -9.71 21.91 -2.97
C ASN A 138 -9.00 20.72 -2.34
N GLY A 139 -9.70 19.60 -2.14
CA GLY A 139 -9.08 18.44 -1.49
C GLY A 139 -9.82 17.13 -1.74
N HIS A 140 -9.18 16.04 -1.37
CA HIS A 140 -9.82 14.74 -1.22
C HIS A 140 -10.20 14.58 0.24
N ALA A 141 -11.44 14.20 0.51
CA ALA A 141 -11.83 13.62 1.79
C ALA A 141 -11.99 12.12 1.58
N PHE A 142 -11.44 11.31 2.48
CA PHE A 142 -11.61 9.87 2.42
C PHE A 142 -11.68 9.29 3.82
N VAL A 143 -12.45 8.21 3.96
CA VAL A 143 -12.52 7.40 5.16
C VAL A 143 -11.61 6.20 4.97
N SER A 144 -10.65 6.04 5.87
CA SER A 144 -9.74 4.91 5.90
C SER A 144 -10.23 3.82 6.85
N LEU A 145 -9.93 2.56 6.52
CA LEU A 145 -10.12 1.41 7.39
C LEU A 145 -8.75 0.78 7.66
N THR A 146 -8.39 0.70 8.94
CA THR A 146 -7.20 0.00 9.42
C THR A 146 -7.62 -1.18 10.29
N MET A 147 -7.08 -2.35 9.99
CA MET A 147 -7.30 -3.57 10.78
C MET A 147 -6.07 -3.88 11.61
N SER A 148 -6.24 -3.93 12.91
CA SER A 148 -5.18 -4.24 13.87
C SER A 148 -5.33 -5.68 14.34
N VAL A 149 -4.33 -6.51 14.01
CA VAL A 149 -4.35 -7.95 14.30
C VAL A 149 -3.38 -8.30 15.44
N PRO A 150 -3.76 -9.22 16.35
CA PRO A 150 -2.92 -9.62 17.47
C PRO A 150 -1.76 -10.51 17.03
N VAL A 151 -0.58 -10.25 17.58
CA VAL A 151 0.65 -11.02 17.38
C VAL A 151 1.36 -11.26 18.69
N LEU A 152 2.09 -12.37 18.76
CA LEU A 152 3.01 -12.64 19.87
C LEU A 152 4.30 -11.87 19.64
N HIS A 153 4.71 -11.11 20.65
CA HIS A 153 5.98 -10.40 20.66
C HIS A 153 6.71 -10.70 21.96
N GLU A 154 7.93 -11.22 21.83
CA GLU A 154 8.80 -11.45 22.98
C GLU A 154 9.48 -10.15 23.40
N ASN A 155 9.34 -9.75 24.65
CA ASN A 155 10.02 -8.60 25.22
C ASN A 155 10.64 -8.98 26.57
N ALA A 156 11.97 -8.88 26.67
CA ALA A 156 12.73 -9.23 27.87
C ALA A 156 12.39 -10.63 28.44
N GLY A 157 12.25 -11.64 27.56
CA GLY A 157 11.93 -13.02 27.93
C GLY A 157 10.46 -13.27 28.32
N LYS A 158 9.58 -12.28 28.19
CA LYS A 158 8.13 -12.42 28.41
C LYS A 158 7.38 -12.28 27.10
N GLN A 159 6.49 -13.24 26.83
CA GLN A 159 5.55 -13.14 25.72
C GLN A 159 4.49 -12.07 26.02
N GLN A 160 4.30 -11.14 25.10
CA GLN A 160 3.29 -10.09 25.17
C GLN A 160 2.46 -10.09 23.89
N ILE A 161 1.17 -9.79 24.03
CA ILE A 161 0.31 -9.56 22.87
C ILE A 161 0.54 -8.12 22.38
N ARG A 162 0.83 -7.97 21.09
CA ARG A 162 0.88 -6.68 20.40
C ARG A 162 -0.09 -6.68 19.24
N TYR A 163 -0.46 -5.49 18.79
CA TYR A 163 -1.33 -5.32 17.63
C TYR A 163 -0.55 -4.71 16.48
N ILE A 164 -0.58 -5.37 15.32
CA ILE A 164 -0.02 -4.83 14.07
C ILE A 164 -1.16 -4.20 13.28
N ALA A 165 -1.07 -2.89 13.06
CA ALA A 165 -1.99 -2.14 12.23
C ALA A 165 -1.70 -2.40 10.74
N VAL A 166 -2.71 -2.87 10.01
CA VAL A 166 -2.65 -3.08 8.56
C VAL A 166 -3.68 -2.16 7.90
N PRO A 167 -3.25 -1.18 7.08
CA PRO A 167 -4.18 -0.35 6.33
C PRO A 167 -4.89 -1.23 5.29
N ILE A 168 -6.20 -1.41 5.43
CA ILE A 168 -6.98 -2.28 4.54
C ILE A 168 -7.32 -1.52 3.28
N GLY A 169 -7.74 -0.26 3.41
CA GLY A 169 -8.04 0.60 2.28
C GLY A 169 -8.75 1.87 2.72
N TYR A 170 -9.23 2.62 1.74
CA TYR A 170 -10.02 3.83 1.98
C TYR A 170 -11.15 3.91 0.95
N VAL A 171 -12.13 4.74 1.24
CA VAL A 171 -13.20 5.14 0.31
C VAL A 171 -13.25 6.66 0.30
N MET A 172 -13.35 7.25 -0.89
CA MET A 172 -13.54 8.69 -1.04
C MET A 172 -14.90 9.09 -0.46
N SER A 173 -14.92 10.11 0.40
CA SER A 173 -16.14 10.75 0.88
C SER A 173 -16.63 11.66 -0.24
N ASN A 174 -17.64 11.23 -0.98
CA ASN A 174 -18.31 12.05 -1.98
C ASN A 174 -19.27 13.05 -1.34
#